data_AF-A0A1Q8L5W6-F1
#
_entry.id   AF-A0A1Q8L5W6-F1
#
_cell.length_a   1.000
_cell.length_b   1.000
_cell.length_c   1.000
_cell.angle_alpha   90.00
_cell.angle_beta   90.00
_cell.angle_gamma   90.00
#
_symmetry.space_group_name_H-M   'P 1'
#
loop_
_entity.id
_entity.type
_entity.pdbx_description
1 polymer ?
#
loop_
_entity_poly.entity_id
_entity_poly.type
_entity_poly.pdbx_seq_one_letter_code
_entity_poly.pdbx_strand_id
1 'polypeptide(L)'
;MNLDGTLIATDRCRALGLTPGVDLWWSGKHRRHGGNIQVLTAPDGWPLWTSDVRPGREHDTRCARTHPGLLEGLAAFTDDTHAALGDLGYEGEADRLTVPIKLAPGRGQTVNQRTVNTLHSALRALAERGNALLKTTFAALRRVTLCPWRTGAITAAALVLLHTEYDRTT
;
A
#
# COMPACT_ATOMS: atom_id res chain seq x y z
N MET A 1 13.30 -1.83 -1.59
CA MET A 1 11.93 -2.39 -1.74
C MET A 1 10.91 -1.31 -1.36
N ASN A 2 9.66 -1.38 -1.81
CA ASN A 2 8.64 -0.40 -1.45
C ASN A 2 7.40 -1.08 -0.87
N LEU A 3 6.84 -0.50 0.19
CA LEU A 3 5.56 -0.86 0.76
C LEU A 3 4.56 0.25 0.45
N ASP A 4 3.43 -0.12 -0.15
CA ASP A 4 2.35 0.82 -0.42
C ASP A 4 0.96 0.23 -0.17
N GLY A 5 0.04 1.08 0.27
CA GLY A 5 -1.36 0.75 0.47
C GLY A 5 -2.17 1.12 -0.75
N THR A 6 -2.92 0.18 -1.32
CA THR A 6 -3.82 0.45 -2.43
C THR A 6 -5.25 0.09 -2.07
N LEU A 7 -6.18 1.00 -2.38
CA LEU A 7 -7.60 0.74 -2.24
C LEU A 7 -8.12 0.06 -3.52
N ILE A 8 -8.64 -1.16 -3.36
CA ILE A 8 -9.42 -1.86 -4.38
C ILE A 8 -10.89 -1.51 -4.16
N ALA A 9 -11.52 -0.92 -5.16
CA ALA A 9 -12.91 -0.47 -5.02
C ALA A 9 -13.85 -1.66 -4.85
N THR A 10 -14.88 -1.48 -4.03
CA THR A 10 -15.96 -2.45 -3.90
C THR A 10 -17.30 -1.77 -4.13
N ASP A 11 -18.35 -2.56 -4.34
CA ASP A 11 -19.70 -2.04 -4.20
C ASP A 11 -19.98 -1.63 -2.74
N ARG A 12 -21.04 -0.84 -2.57
CA ARG A 12 -21.42 -0.32 -1.27
C ARG A 12 -21.73 -1.48 -0.33
N CYS A 13 -20.92 -1.60 0.72
CA CYS A 13 -21.15 -2.54 1.80
C CYS A 13 -21.49 -1.73 3.07
N ARG A 14 -22.76 -1.81 3.51
CA ARG A 14 -23.22 -1.22 4.77
C ARG A 14 -22.85 -2.13 5.94
N ALA A 15 -21.55 -2.27 6.19
CA ALA A 15 -21.04 -2.86 7.41
C ALA A 15 -20.74 -1.72 8.38
N LEU A 16 -21.21 -1.81 9.62
CA LEU A 16 -20.98 -0.75 10.62
C LEU A 16 -19.49 -0.68 10.97
N GLY A 17 -18.91 0.52 10.86
CA GLY A 17 -17.57 0.80 11.38
C GLY A 17 -17.61 1.17 12.86
N LEU A 18 -16.42 1.40 13.44
CA LEU A 18 -16.27 1.88 14.83
C LEU A 18 -16.81 3.30 15.04
N THR A 19 -16.95 4.08 13.97
CA THR A 19 -17.48 5.44 14.00
C THR A 19 -18.94 5.42 13.57
N PRO A 20 -19.89 5.88 14.41
CA PRO A 20 -21.30 5.95 14.04
C PRO A 20 -21.51 6.73 12.73
N GLY A 21 -22.31 6.17 11.82
CA GLY A 21 -22.62 6.78 10.53
C GLY A 21 -21.55 6.61 9.43
N VAL A 22 -20.42 5.96 9.72
CA VAL A 22 -19.38 5.66 8.72
C VAL A 22 -19.28 4.16 8.50
N ASP A 23 -19.50 3.73 7.26
CA ASP A 23 -19.38 2.33 6.87
C ASP A 23 -17.93 1.84 7.00
N LEU A 24 -17.73 0.61 7.48
CA LEU A 24 -16.44 -0.03 7.73
C LEU A 24 -15.52 0.00 6.49
N TRP A 25 -16.10 -0.23 5.33
CA TRP A 25 -15.41 -0.27 4.04
C TRP A 25 -15.27 1.11 3.38
N TRP A 26 -15.83 2.16 3.97
CA TRP A 26 -15.73 3.50 3.43
C TRP A 26 -14.36 4.11 3.69
N SER A 27 -13.60 4.37 2.61
CA SER A 27 -12.36 5.11 2.70
C SER A 27 -12.63 6.61 2.61
N GLY A 28 -12.29 7.35 3.68
CA GLY A 28 -12.35 8.80 3.67
C GLY A 28 -11.39 9.42 2.64
N LYS A 29 -10.17 8.87 2.53
CA LYS A 29 -9.12 9.30 1.58
C LYS A 29 -9.59 9.22 0.13
N HIS A 30 -10.23 8.12 -0.26
CA HIS A 30 -10.65 7.88 -1.64
C HIS A 30 -12.13 8.20 -1.91
N ARG A 31 -12.89 8.58 -0.88
CA ARG A 31 -14.34 8.88 -0.95
C ARG A 31 -15.15 7.78 -1.64
N ARG A 32 -14.85 6.52 -1.33
CA ARG A 32 -15.55 5.34 -1.85
C ARG A 32 -15.41 4.12 -0.94
N HIS A 33 -16.27 3.13 -1.16
CA HIS A 33 -16.10 1.81 -0.58
C HIS A 33 -14.94 1.05 -1.25
N GLY A 34 -14.16 0.35 -0.45
CA GLY A 34 -13.11 -0.52 -0.95
C GLY A 34 -12.37 -1.25 0.14
N GLY A 35 -11.62 -2.26 -0.26
CA GLY A 35 -10.66 -2.97 0.59
C GLY A 35 -9.26 -2.40 0.41
N ASN A 36 -8.56 -2.19 1.53
CA ASN A 36 -7.16 -1.79 1.55
C ASN A 36 -6.28 -3.04 1.45
N ILE A 37 -5.40 -3.09 0.45
CA ILE A 37 -4.38 -4.12 0.24
C ILE A 37 -3.00 -3.47 0.38
N GLN A 38 -2.13 -4.07 1.18
CA GLN A 38 -0.72 -3.69 1.24
C GLN A 38 0.04 -4.44 0.14
N VAL A 39 0.90 -3.74 -0.59
CA VAL A 39 1.65 -4.30 -1.71
C VAL A 39 3.13 -4.03 -1.49
N LEU A 40 3.94 -5.10 -1.58
CA LEU A 40 5.38 -4.98 -1.66
C LEU A 40 5.81 -4.99 -3.12
N THR A 41 6.68 -4.06 -3.49
CA THR A 41 7.24 -3.96 -4.84
C THR A 41 8.76 -3.92 -4.81
N ALA A 42 9.37 -4.57 -5.81
CA ALA A 42 10.79 -4.47 -6.11
C ALA A 42 11.17 -3.01 -6.47
N PRO A 43 12.47 -2.64 -6.42
CA PRO A 43 12.91 -1.28 -6.75
C PRO A 43 12.48 -0.78 -8.13
N ASP A 44 12.24 -1.67 -9.10
CA ASP A 44 11.77 -1.34 -10.45
C ASP A 44 10.24 -1.25 -10.59
N GLY A 45 9.52 -1.43 -9.48
CA GLY A 45 8.06 -1.39 -9.43
C GLY A 45 7.35 -2.72 -9.65
N TRP A 46 8.08 -3.84 -9.77
CA TRP A 46 7.44 -5.15 -9.91
C TRP A 46 6.76 -5.57 -8.60
N PRO A 47 5.45 -5.91 -8.58
CA PRO A 47 4.80 -6.36 -7.36
C PRO A 47 5.31 -7.75 -6.98
N LEU A 48 5.75 -7.91 -5.73
CA LEU A 48 6.33 -9.14 -5.19
C LEU A 48 5.38 -9.86 -4.23
N TRP A 49 4.57 -9.11 -3.49
CA TRP A 49 3.66 -9.65 -2.49
C TRP A 49 2.46 -8.73 -2.28
N THR A 50 1.32 -9.31 -1.92
CA THR A 50 0.08 -8.61 -1.58
C THR A 50 -0.50 -9.17 -0.30
N SER A 51 -1.02 -8.30 0.56
CA SER A 51 -1.60 -8.70 1.84
C SER A 51 -3.03 -9.24 1.72
N ASP A 52 -3.51 -9.86 2.80
CA ASP A 52 -4.95 -10.00 3.04
C ASP A 52 -5.62 -8.62 3.10
N VAL A 53 -6.92 -8.59 2.79
CA VAL A 53 -7.68 -7.35 2.75
C VAL A 53 -8.00 -6.81 4.13
N ARG A 54 -7.82 -5.50 4.28
CA ARG A 54 -8.27 -4.71 5.41
C ARG A 54 -9.41 -3.78 5.02
N PRO A 55 -10.28 -3.38 5.95
CA PRO A 55 -11.31 -2.39 5.68
C PRO A 55 -10.75 -1.07 5.12
N GLY A 56 -11.37 -0.51 4.08
CA GLY A 56 -10.87 0.71 3.40
C GLY A 56 -10.78 1.97 4.25
N ARG A 57 -11.38 1.98 5.44
CA ARG A 57 -11.23 3.06 6.42
C ARG A 57 -9.92 2.99 7.20
N GLU A 58 -9.28 1.82 7.28
CA GLU A 58 -8.08 1.64 8.08
C GLU A 58 -6.89 2.34 7.43
N HIS A 59 -6.11 3.04 8.27
CA HIS A 59 -4.86 3.68 7.86
C HIS A 59 -3.81 2.63 7.50
N ASP A 60 -2.93 2.96 6.55
CA ASP A 60 -1.94 2.03 6.00
C ASP A 60 -1.00 1.47 7.07
N THR A 61 -0.50 2.31 8.00
CA THR A 61 0.25 1.83 9.19
C THR A 61 -0.50 0.74 9.96
N ARG A 62 -1.81 0.91 10.18
CA ARG A 62 -2.62 -0.07 10.93
C ARG A 62 -2.76 -1.36 10.12
N CYS A 63 -2.98 -1.26 8.82
CA CYS A 63 -3.05 -2.41 7.93
C CYS A 63 -1.74 -3.21 7.99
N ALA A 64 -0.59 -2.55 7.79
CA ALA A 64 0.72 -3.21 7.82
C ALA A 64 0.99 -3.94 9.13
N ARG A 65 0.68 -3.32 10.28
CA ARG A 65 0.83 -3.96 11.61
C ARG A 65 0.01 -5.24 11.80
N THR A 66 -1.06 -5.44 11.02
CA THR A 66 -1.90 -6.64 11.12
C THR A 66 -1.37 -7.84 10.34
N HIS A 67 -0.30 -7.67 9.56
CA HIS A 67 0.30 -8.74 8.75
C HIS A 67 1.59 -9.22 9.43
N PRO A 68 1.58 -10.40 10.07
CA PRO A 68 2.74 -10.89 10.82
C PRO A 68 3.99 -11.01 9.94
N GLY A 69 5.12 -10.51 10.42
CA GLY A 69 6.41 -10.61 9.74
C GLY A 69 6.62 -9.60 8.61
N LEU A 70 5.60 -8.82 8.23
CA LEU A 70 5.75 -7.81 7.18
C LEU A 70 6.75 -6.73 7.59
N LEU A 71 6.51 -6.07 8.72
CA LEU A 71 7.34 -4.95 9.18
C LEU A 71 8.69 -5.44 9.72
N GLU A 72 8.72 -6.58 10.39
CA GLU A 72 9.96 -7.22 10.84
C GLU A 72 10.85 -7.62 9.67
N GLY A 73 10.27 -8.18 8.61
CA GLY A 73 11.00 -8.53 7.39
C GLY A 73 11.53 -7.29 6.65
N LEU A 74 10.76 -6.21 6.60
CA LEU A 74 11.20 -4.94 6.01
C LEU A 74 12.34 -4.29 6.80
N ALA A 75 12.27 -4.35 8.12
CA ALA A 75 13.36 -3.89 8.99
C ALA A 75 14.63 -4.73 8.77
N ALA A 76 14.49 -6.05 8.71
CA ALA A 76 15.62 -6.96 8.45
C ALA A 76 16.22 -6.82 7.05
N PHE A 77 15.44 -6.39 6.06
CA PHE A 77 15.91 -6.10 4.71
C PHE A 77 16.70 -4.78 4.62
N THR A 78 16.52 -3.87 5.59
CA THR A 78 17.11 -2.54 5.52
C THR A 78 18.53 -2.54 6.11
N ASP A 79 19.51 -2.13 5.30
CA ASP A 79 20.93 -2.04 5.65
C ASP A 79 21.58 -0.80 4.98
N ASP A 80 22.91 -0.71 4.98
CA ASP A 80 23.64 0.43 4.39
C ASP A 80 23.42 0.61 2.87
N THR A 81 22.92 -0.42 2.19
CA THR A 81 22.74 -0.49 0.74
C THR A 81 21.28 -0.68 0.32
N HIS A 82 20.46 -1.27 1.18
CA HIS A 82 19.06 -1.60 0.92
C HIS A 82 18.13 -0.78 1.82
N ALA A 83 17.06 -0.23 1.24
CA ALA A 83 16.04 0.47 1.99
C ALA A 83 14.63 -0.07 1.68
N ALA A 84 13.83 -0.24 2.73
CA ALA A 84 12.38 -0.38 2.63
C ALA A 84 11.72 1.00 2.66
N LEU A 85 11.08 1.40 1.56
CA LEU A 85 10.43 2.70 1.42
C LEU A 85 8.93 2.61 1.71
N GLY A 86 8.37 3.58 2.43
CA GLY A 86 6.94 3.77 2.62
C GLY A 86 6.49 5.18 2.25
N ASP A 87 5.18 5.39 2.04
CA ASP A 87 4.61 6.74 1.97
C ASP A 87 4.45 7.34 3.38
N LEU A 88 3.95 8.58 3.44
CA LEU A 88 3.72 9.25 4.72
C LEU A 88 2.62 8.57 5.57
N GLY A 89 1.77 7.73 4.97
CA GLY A 89 0.79 6.91 5.67
C GLY A 89 1.41 5.83 6.56
N TYR A 90 2.71 5.60 6.43
CA TYR A 90 3.53 4.72 7.29
C TYR A 90 4.40 5.48 8.30
N GLU A 91 4.13 6.76 8.58
CA GLU A 91 4.95 7.55 9.52
C GLU A 91 5.11 6.92 10.92
N GLY A 92 4.13 6.10 11.33
CA GLY A 92 4.20 5.37 12.60
C GLY A 92 5.18 4.21 12.63
N GLU A 93 5.84 3.92 11.50
CA GLU A 93 6.86 2.87 11.30
C GLU A 93 8.18 3.46 10.78
N ALA A 94 8.44 4.75 11.04
CA ALA A 94 9.65 5.43 10.57
C ALA A 94 10.96 4.86 11.16
N ASP A 95 10.87 4.02 12.19
CA ASP A 95 11.97 3.23 12.75
C ASP A 95 12.31 1.99 11.92
N ARG A 96 11.37 1.51 11.09
CA ARG A 96 11.49 0.30 10.27
C ARG A 96 11.50 0.59 8.77
N LEU A 97 10.89 1.70 8.36
CA LEU A 97 10.72 2.12 6.99
C LEU A 97 11.30 3.52 6.79
N THR A 98 11.96 3.72 5.66
CA THR A 98 12.29 5.05 5.19
C THR A 98 10.99 5.69 4.68
N VAL A 99 10.57 6.78 5.33
CA VAL A 99 9.36 7.56 4.99
C VAL A 99 9.75 9.01 4.70
N PRO A 100 8.95 9.78 3.94
CA PRO A 100 9.28 11.17 3.66
C PRO A 100 9.27 12.00 4.96
N ILE A 101 10.12 13.02 5.00
CA ILE A 101 10.25 13.90 6.16
C ILE A 101 8.97 14.73 6.31
N LYS A 102 8.24 14.50 7.41
CA LYS A 102 7.08 15.31 7.80
C LYS A 102 7.52 16.65 8.41
N LEU A 103 6.85 17.72 8.03
CA LEU A 103 7.15 19.06 8.52
C LEU A 103 6.34 19.39 9.76
N ALA A 104 6.98 20.12 10.68
CA ALA A 104 6.28 20.79 11.75
C ALA A 104 5.41 21.93 11.17
N PRO A 105 4.16 22.11 11.66
CA PRO A 105 3.31 23.21 11.23
C PRO A 105 4.01 24.57 11.34
N GLY A 106 3.93 25.40 10.30
CA GLY A 106 4.49 26.75 10.31
C GLY A 106 5.98 26.87 9.96
N ARG A 107 6.67 25.78 9.60
CA ARG A 107 8.04 25.83 9.05
C ARG A 107 8.09 25.34 7.60
N GLY A 108 8.83 26.07 6.76
CA GLY A 108 9.13 25.67 5.38
C GLY A 108 10.18 24.54 5.32
N GLN A 109 10.27 23.86 4.18
CA GLN A 109 11.30 22.84 3.93
C GLN A 109 12.67 23.49 3.76
N THR A 110 13.69 22.97 4.45
CA THR A 110 15.08 23.26 4.08
C THR A 110 15.38 22.68 2.70
N VAL A 111 16.43 23.19 2.02
CA VAL A 111 16.87 22.63 0.73
C VAL A 111 17.16 21.15 0.85
N ASN A 112 17.84 20.72 1.92
CA ASN A 112 18.17 19.31 2.15
C ASN A 112 16.92 18.44 2.33
N GLN A 113 15.94 18.90 3.13
CA GLN A 113 14.68 18.16 3.31
C GLN A 113 13.91 18.03 2.00
N ARG A 114 13.92 19.09 1.19
CA ARG A 114 13.29 19.06 -0.14
C ARG A 114 13.96 18.05 -1.04
N THR A 115 15.30 18.07 -1.11
CA THR A 115 16.08 17.11 -1.90
C THR A 115 15.78 15.67 -1.48
N VAL A 116 15.79 15.37 -0.17
CA VAL A 116 15.45 14.03 0.34
C VAL A 116 14.04 13.64 -0.05
N ASN A 117 13.04 14.49 0.16
CA ASN A 117 11.65 14.20 -0.18
C ASN A 117 11.44 14.04 -1.70
N THR A 118 12.18 14.78 -2.53
CA THR A 118 12.15 14.64 -3.99
C THR A 118 12.74 13.30 -4.43
N LEU A 119 13.90 12.91 -3.89
CA LEU A 119 14.50 11.60 -4.18
C LEU A 119 13.59 10.46 -3.71
N HIS A 120 13.02 10.58 -2.52
CA HIS A 120 12.06 9.62 -1.97
C HIS A 120 10.86 9.45 -2.89
N SER A 121 10.25 10.55 -3.32
CA SER A 121 9.11 10.55 -4.24
C SER A 121 9.46 9.93 -5.59
N ALA A 122 10.64 10.20 -6.13
CA ALA A 122 11.10 9.63 -7.40
C ALA A 122 11.27 8.10 -7.33
N LEU A 123 11.87 7.59 -6.26
CA LEU A 123 11.99 6.14 -6.03
C LEU A 123 10.62 5.48 -5.81
N ARG A 124 9.71 6.19 -5.14
CA ARG A 124 8.34 5.74 -4.87
C ARG A 124 7.44 5.69 -6.10
N ALA A 125 7.65 6.56 -7.09
CA ALA A 125 6.85 6.57 -8.32
C ALA A 125 6.88 5.21 -9.06
N LEU A 126 7.98 4.45 -8.92
CA LEU A 126 8.08 3.10 -9.47
C LEU A 126 7.14 2.11 -8.75
N ALA A 127 6.94 2.24 -7.44
CA ALA A 127 6.02 1.38 -6.70
C ALA A 127 4.55 1.62 -7.09
N GLU A 128 4.19 2.87 -7.42
CA GLU A 128 2.86 3.20 -7.92
C GLU A 128 2.54 2.45 -9.23
N ARG A 129 3.57 2.17 -10.05
CA ARG A 129 3.45 1.32 -11.24
C ARG A 129 3.04 -0.11 -10.87
N GLY A 130 3.58 -0.69 -9.79
CA GLY A 130 3.20 -2.03 -9.33
C GLY A 130 1.73 -2.11 -8.95
N ASN A 131 1.24 -1.11 -8.22
CA ASN A 131 -0.18 -0.96 -7.90
C ASN A 131 -1.05 -0.75 -9.14
N ALA A 132 -0.55 0.01 -10.12
CA ALA A 132 -1.22 0.19 -11.40
C ALA A 132 -1.32 -1.13 -12.17
N LEU A 133 -0.23 -1.89 -12.29
CA LEU A 133 -0.21 -3.19 -12.99
C LEU A 133 -1.28 -4.13 -12.46
N LEU A 134 -1.39 -4.31 -11.14
CA LEU A 134 -2.43 -5.15 -10.55
C LEU A 134 -3.84 -4.65 -10.93
N LYS A 135 -4.09 -3.34 -10.85
CA LYS A 135 -5.43 -2.77 -11.03
C LYS A 135 -5.85 -2.57 -12.49
N THR A 136 -4.91 -2.45 -13.42
CA THR A 136 -5.19 -2.20 -14.84
C THR A 136 -5.24 -3.49 -15.64
N THR A 137 -4.31 -4.42 -15.38
CA THR A 137 -4.24 -5.73 -16.07
C THR A 137 -5.47 -6.56 -15.76
N PHE A 138 -5.90 -6.65 -14.49
CA PHE A 138 -7.02 -7.49 -14.10
C PHE A 138 -8.29 -6.68 -13.86
N ALA A 139 -9.27 -6.82 -14.75
CA ALA A 139 -10.57 -6.16 -14.61
C ALA A 139 -11.27 -6.46 -13.27
N ALA A 140 -11.03 -7.65 -12.71
CA ALA A 140 -11.53 -8.06 -11.39
C ALA A 140 -11.11 -7.11 -10.24
N LEU A 141 -9.96 -6.44 -10.35
CA LEU A 141 -9.44 -5.51 -9.35
C LEU A 141 -9.85 -4.05 -9.59
N ARG A 142 -10.56 -3.75 -10.67
CA ARG A 142 -11.11 -2.40 -10.91
C ARG A 142 -12.26 -2.09 -9.95
N ARG A 143 -13.09 -3.10 -9.68
CA ARG A 143 -14.19 -3.07 -8.71
C ARG A 143 -14.61 -4.50 -8.37
N VAL A 144 -14.48 -4.87 -7.10
CA VAL A 144 -14.98 -6.15 -6.57
C VAL A 144 -16.44 -5.99 -6.16
N THR A 145 -17.33 -6.68 -6.86
CA THR A 145 -18.78 -6.71 -6.56
C THR A 145 -19.18 -7.85 -5.61
N LEU A 146 -18.25 -8.76 -5.34
CA LEU A 146 -18.39 -9.84 -4.37
C LEU A 146 -18.22 -9.33 -2.93
N CYS A 147 -18.29 -10.24 -1.96
CA CYS A 147 -17.94 -9.96 -0.56
C CYS A 147 -16.57 -9.27 -0.47
N PRO A 148 -16.46 -8.06 0.12
CA PRO A 148 -15.20 -7.31 0.21
C PRO A 148 -14.04 -8.09 0.84
N TRP A 149 -14.33 -9.03 1.74
CA TRP A 149 -13.34 -9.93 2.34
C TRP A 149 -12.65 -10.86 1.33
N ARG A 150 -13.23 -11.09 0.15
CA ARG A 150 -12.61 -11.88 -0.92
C ARG A 150 -11.53 -11.11 -1.69
N THR A 151 -11.45 -9.79 -1.53
CA THR A 151 -10.53 -8.92 -2.29
C THR A 151 -9.07 -9.33 -2.13
N GLY A 152 -8.64 -9.75 -0.93
CA GLY A 152 -7.27 -10.20 -0.69
C GLY A 152 -6.93 -11.43 -1.54
N ALA A 153 -7.77 -12.46 -1.49
CA ALA A 153 -7.60 -13.67 -2.29
C ALA A 153 -7.64 -13.40 -3.81
N ILE A 154 -8.53 -12.50 -4.27
CA ILE A 154 -8.58 -12.09 -5.67
C ILE A 154 -7.27 -11.38 -6.08
N THR A 155 -6.73 -10.53 -5.20
CA THR A 155 -5.49 -9.80 -5.46
C THR A 155 -4.27 -10.72 -5.48
N ALA A 156 -4.20 -11.69 -4.56
CA ALA A 156 -3.15 -12.71 -4.55
C ALA A 156 -3.20 -13.59 -5.81
N ALA A 157 -4.39 -14.00 -6.25
CA ALA A 157 -4.55 -14.74 -7.50
C ALA A 157 -4.10 -13.91 -8.72
N ALA A 158 -4.48 -12.63 -8.77
CA ALA A 158 -4.03 -11.71 -9.81
C ALA A 158 -2.50 -11.55 -9.82
N LEU A 159 -1.86 -11.50 -8.66
CA LEU A 159 -0.41 -11.46 -8.55
C LEU A 159 0.24 -12.71 -9.16
N VAL A 160 -0.24 -13.91 -8.83
CA VAL A 160 0.29 -15.18 -9.39
C VAL A 160 0.14 -15.22 -10.91
N LEU A 161 -1.02 -14.80 -11.42
CA LEU A 161 -1.25 -14.71 -12.87
C LEU A 161 -0.29 -13.72 -13.52
N LEU A 162 -0.08 -12.54 -12.89
CA LEU A 162 0.86 -11.54 -13.39
C LEU A 162 2.30 -12.09 -13.46
N HIS A 163 2.75 -12.83 -12.46
CA HIS A 163 4.08 -13.45 -12.46
C HIS A 163 4.22 -14.50 -13.56
N THR A 164 3.17 -15.29 -13.78
CA THR A 164 3.14 -16.35 -14.79
C THR A 164 3.11 -15.79 -16.21
N GLU A 165 2.27 -14.78 -16.47
CA GLU A 165 2.11 -14.18 -17.80
C GLU A 165 3.36 -13.43 -18.28
N TYR A 166 4.15 -12.89 -17.34
CA TYR A 166 5.36 -12.12 -17.64
C TYR A 166 6.65 -12.91 -17.42
N ASP A 167 6.55 -14.21 -17.13
CA ASP A 167 7.68 -15.11 -16.85
C ASP A 167 8.68 -14.50 -15.85
N ARG A 168 8.14 -13.87 -14.81
CA ARG A 168 8.90 -13.19 -13.77
C ARG A 168 8.38 -13.57 -12.41
N THR A 169 8.93 -14.67 -11.90
CA THR A 169 8.73 -15.12 -10.53
C THR A 169 9.70 -14.42 -9.59
N THR A 170 9.28 -14.25 -8.33
CA THR A 170 10.04 -13.65 -7.22
C THR A 170 11.42 -14.25 -7.02
#